data_AF-A0A5D0MLD9-F1
#
_entry.id   AF-A0A5D0MLD9-F1
#
_cell.length_a   1.000
_cell.length_b   1.000
_cell.length_c   1.000
_cell.angle_alpha   90.00
_cell.angle_beta   90.00
_cell.angle_gamma   90.00
#
_symmetry.space_group_name_H-M   'P 1'
#
loop_
_entity.id
_entity.type
_entity.pdbx_description
1 polymer ?
#
loop_
_entity_poly.entity_id
_entity_poly.type
_entity_poly.pdbx_seq_one_letter_code
_entity_poly.pdbx_strand_id
1 'polypeptide(L)'
;MDKKLSTYYTNKIEGWKTYSDVPIRFESNMDTSLTVFYLPERKNKASDQASDQASDQASDQAILEFCKEPKSLQELMEYVGMKHRTYFRKNILKPLLDKELLEPTIPGKPTSPKQKYRTKKHK
;
A
#
# COMPACT_ATOMS: atom_id res chain seq x y z
N MET A 1 32.86 -1.42 -44.99
CA MET A 1 32.37 -0.53 -43.92
C MET A 1 31.22 -1.24 -43.22
N ASP A 2 31.49 -1.68 -42.00
CA ASP A 2 30.78 -2.73 -41.27
C ASP A 2 29.34 -2.40 -40.88
N LYS A 3 28.39 -3.20 -41.39
CA LYS A 3 26.95 -3.14 -41.07
C LYS A 3 26.63 -3.35 -39.58
N LYS A 4 27.59 -3.83 -38.77
CA LYS A 4 27.44 -4.07 -37.32
C LYS A 4 27.47 -2.79 -36.47
N LEU A 5 28.20 -1.77 -36.91
CA LEU A 5 28.26 -0.50 -36.16
C LEU A 5 26.93 0.26 -36.28
N SER A 6 26.32 0.26 -37.46
CA SER A 6 25.04 0.93 -37.72
C SER A 6 23.92 0.45 -36.78
N THR A 7 23.77 -0.87 -36.61
CA THR A 7 22.74 -1.46 -35.73
C THR A 7 23.02 -1.20 -34.25
N TYR A 8 24.29 -1.18 -33.84
CA TYR A 8 24.66 -0.86 -32.44
C TYR A 8 24.30 0.59 -32.09
N TYR A 9 24.56 1.54 -32.99
CA TYR A 9 24.22 2.94 -32.76
C TYR A 9 22.71 3.19 -32.77
N THR A 10 21.94 2.58 -33.69
CA THR A 10 20.47 2.73 -33.71
C THR A 10 19.83 2.19 -32.42
N ASN A 11 20.29 1.06 -31.90
CA ASN A 11 19.78 0.49 -30.64
C ASN A 11 20.08 1.39 -29.42
N LYS A 12 21.19 2.14 -29.45
CA LYS A 12 21.58 3.05 -28.36
C LYS A 12 20.76 4.35 -28.33
N ILE A 13 20.27 4.80 -29.50
CA ILE A 13 19.46 6.01 -29.66
C ILE A 13 17.98 5.75 -29.29
N GLU A 14 17.47 4.54 -29.54
CA GLU A 14 16.09 4.15 -29.21
C GLU A 14 15.87 3.91 -27.70
N GLY A 15 16.88 3.42 -26.97
CA GLY A 15 16.73 3.08 -25.54
C GLY A 15 16.38 4.27 -24.63
N TRP A 16 16.65 5.51 -25.06
CA TRP A 16 16.33 6.71 -24.27
C TRP A 16 14.89 7.18 -24.46
N LYS A 17 14.16 6.62 -25.45
CA LYS A 17 12.73 6.87 -25.63
C LYS A 17 11.89 6.18 -24.54
N THR A 18 12.48 5.24 -23.81
CA THR A 18 11.84 4.46 -22.75
C THR A 18 12.77 4.30 -21.54
N TYR A 19 12.79 5.26 -20.62
CA TYR A 19 13.59 5.17 -19.38
C TYR A 19 12.92 4.29 -18.30
N SER A 20 11.63 3.96 -18.46
CA SER A 20 10.87 3.13 -17.50
C SER A 20 9.55 2.58 -18.08
N ASP A 21 9.54 2.07 -19.32
CA ASP A 21 8.33 1.63 -20.06
C ASP A 21 7.25 2.71 -20.29
N VAL A 22 7.60 3.98 -20.09
CA VAL A 22 6.72 5.12 -20.36
C VAL A 22 7.17 5.80 -21.64
N PRO A 23 6.28 5.97 -22.65
CA PRO A 23 6.63 6.69 -23.87
C PRO A 23 6.76 8.18 -23.58
N ILE A 24 7.95 8.75 -23.83
CA ILE A 24 8.21 10.19 -23.72
C ILE A 24 7.92 10.84 -25.09
N ARG A 25 7.09 11.88 -25.13
CA ARG A 25 6.88 12.71 -26.32
C ARG A 25 7.70 14.00 -26.19
N PHE A 26 8.30 14.44 -27.30
CA PHE A 26 9.04 15.70 -27.36
C PHE A 26 8.55 16.54 -28.53
N GLU A 27 8.49 17.85 -28.32
CA GLU A 27 8.30 18.85 -29.36
C GLU A 27 9.50 19.79 -29.33
N SER A 28 10.12 20.00 -30.49
CA SER A 28 11.25 20.90 -30.67
C SER A 28 10.81 22.14 -31.42
N ASN A 29 11.00 23.31 -30.81
CA ASN A 29 10.88 24.59 -31.52
C ASN A 29 12.28 25.06 -31.92
N MET A 30 12.55 25.06 -33.23
CA MET A 30 13.84 25.44 -33.80
C MET A 30 14.13 26.94 -33.67
N ASP A 31 13.10 27.78 -33.53
CA ASP A 31 13.25 29.24 -33.42
C ASP A 31 13.69 29.68 -32.01
N THR A 32 13.33 28.91 -30.98
CA THR A 32 13.64 29.23 -29.57
C THR A 32 14.72 28.33 -28.97
N SER A 33 15.30 27.42 -29.77
CA SER A 33 16.24 26.38 -29.28
C SER A 33 15.75 25.65 -28.02
N LEU A 34 14.42 25.54 -27.86
CA LEU A 34 13.79 24.98 -26.67
C LEU A 34 13.26 23.59 -27.00
N THR A 35 13.56 22.62 -26.14
CA THR A 35 12.99 21.27 -26.20
C THR A 35 12.13 21.05 -24.96
N VAL A 36 10.85 20.74 -25.17
CA VAL A 36 9.89 20.47 -24.08
C VAL A 36 9.65 18.96 -24.01
N PHE A 37 9.74 18.41 -22.79
CA PHE A 37 9.50 17.00 -22.51
C PHE A 37 8.12 16.83 -21.85
N TYR A 38 7.25 16.01 -22.43
CA TYR A 38 5.97 15.63 -21.84
C TYR A 38 6.07 14.24 -21.23
N LEU A 39 5.97 14.15 -19.90
CA LEU A 39 5.67 12.90 -19.21
C LEU A 39 4.15 12.74 -19.13
N PRO A 40 3.56 11.64 -19.64
CA PRO A 40 2.17 11.36 -19.36
C PRO A 40 2.02 11.13 -17.86
N GLU A 41 0.96 11.71 -17.27
CA GLU A 41 0.65 11.50 -15.87
C GLU A 41 0.57 9.99 -15.61
N ARG A 42 1.51 9.46 -14.83
CA ARG A 42 1.30 8.16 -14.22
C ARG A 42 0.08 8.34 -13.34
N LYS A 43 -1.04 7.71 -13.70
CA LYS A 43 -2.02 7.33 -12.69
C LYS A 43 -1.28 6.40 -11.74
N ASN A 44 -0.57 6.98 -10.78
CA ASN A 44 -0.04 6.26 -9.65
C ASN A 44 -1.25 5.51 -9.11
N LYS A 45 -1.18 4.18 -9.12
CA LYS A 45 -2.08 3.35 -8.34
C LYS A 45 -1.66 3.46 -6.86
N ALA A 46 -1.59 4.70 -6.40
CA ALA A 46 -1.53 5.14 -5.02
C ALA A 46 -2.86 5.88 -4.82
N SER A 47 -3.95 5.12 -4.85
CA SER A 47 -5.28 5.61 -4.52
C SER A 47 -6.01 4.48 -3.82
N ASP A 48 -5.59 4.22 -2.58
CA ASP A 48 -6.43 3.66 -1.52
C ASP A 48 -6.23 4.56 -0.29
N GLN A 49 -6.45 5.89 -0.42
CA GLN A 49 -6.29 6.83 0.72
C GLN A 49 -7.41 7.86 0.86
N ALA A 50 -8.60 7.61 0.30
CA ALA A 50 -9.76 8.47 0.58
C ALA A 50 -11.09 7.73 0.80
N SER A 51 -11.12 6.39 0.69
CA SER A 51 -12.34 5.60 0.94
C SER A 51 -12.32 4.80 2.25
N ASP A 52 -11.19 4.75 2.96
CA ASP A 52 -11.00 3.80 4.08
C ASP A 52 -11.67 4.27 5.37
N GLN A 53 -11.82 5.57 5.60
CA GLN A 53 -12.32 6.09 6.88
C GLN A 53 -13.74 5.62 7.25
N ALA A 54 -14.64 5.41 6.26
CA ALA A 54 -16.00 4.94 6.51
C ALA A 54 -16.08 3.40 6.60
N SER A 55 -15.21 2.68 5.88
CA SER A 55 -15.09 1.22 5.98
C SER A 55 -14.43 0.80 7.30
N ASP A 56 -13.44 1.55 7.75
CA ASP A 56 -12.66 1.27 8.96
C ASP A 56 -13.57 1.33 10.21
N GLN A 57 -14.44 2.33 10.33
CA GLN A 57 -15.38 2.45 11.46
C GLN A 57 -16.41 1.32 11.54
N ALA A 58 -16.92 0.86 10.40
CA ALA A 58 -17.84 -0.28 10.35
C ALA A 58 -17.11 -1.59 10.74
N SER A 59 -15.83 -1.72 10.35
CA SER A 59 -15.01 -2.87 10.71
C SER A 59 -14.63 -2.91 12.19
N ASP A 60 -14.42 -1.75 12.83
CA ASP A 60 -14.07 -1.64 14.25
C ASP A 60 -15.16 -2.24 15.15
N GLN A 61 -16.43 -1.88 14.93
CA GLN A 61 -17.55 -2.40 15.74
C GLN A 61 -17.70 -3.92 15.58
N ALA A 62 -17.59 -4.43 14.35
CA ALA A 62 -17.66 -5.85 14.08
C ALA A 62 -16.50 -6.62 14.74
N ILE A 63 -15.29 -6.06 14.74
CA ILE A 63 -14.12 -6.62 15.44
C ILE A 63 -14.35 -6.67 16.96
N LEU A 64 -14.94 -5.63 17.55
CA LEU A 64 -15.21 -5.57 18.99
C LEU A 64 -16.24 -6.62 19.43
N GLU A 65 -17.24 -6.89 18.59
CA GLU A 65 -18.20 -7.96 18.83
C GLU A 65 -17.56 -9.34 18.68
N PHE A 66 -16.70 -9.52 17.68
CA PHE A 66 -16.00 -10.78 17.42
C PHE A 66 -14.93 -11.10 18.49
N CYS A 67 -14.26 -10.08 19.03
CA CYS A 67 -13.27 -10.18 20.09
C CYS A 67 -13.85 -10.41 21.50
N LYS A 68 -15.17 -10.67 21.64
CA LYS A 68 -15.75 -11.11 22.93
C LYS A 68 -15.03 -12.34 23.49
N GLU A 69 -14.64 -13.24 22.59
CA GLU A 69 -13.70 -14.33 22.89
C GLU A 69 -12.28 -13.94 22.47
N PRO A 70 -11.23 -14.47 23.13
CA PRO A 70 -9.86 -14.20 22.72
C PRO A 70 -9.58 -14.79 21.33
N LYS A 71 -9.46 -13.91 20.33
CA LYS A 71 -9.15 -14.28 18.94
C LYS A 71 -7.73 -13.90 18.56
N SER A 72 -7.16 -14.68 17.66
CA SER A 72 -5.86 -14.41 17.05
C SER A 72 -5.99 -13.34 15.97
N LEU A 73 -4.85 -12.73 15.63
CA LEU A 73 -4.80 -11.74 14.55
C LEU A 73 -5.22 -12.32 13.20
N GLN A 74 -4.95 -13.61 12.96
CA GLN A 74 -5.28 -14.26 11.69
C GLN A 74 -6.79 -14.46 11.53
N GLU A 75 -7.47 -14.91 12.58
CA GLU A 75 -8.94 -15.03 12.60
C GLU A 75 -9.62 -13.67 12.39
N LEU A 76 -9.06 -12.60 12.98
CA LEU A 76 -9.55 -11.24 12.79
C LEU A 76 -9.39 -10.75 11.35
N MET A 77 -8.23 -11.00 10.75
CA MET A 77 -7.98 -10.65 9.35
C MET A 77 -8.89 -11.41 8.40
N GLU A 78 -9.13 -12.69 8.66
CA GLU A 78 -10.03 -13.53 7.87
C GLU A 78 -11.49 -13.07 7.98
N TYR A 79 -11.94 -12.73 9.19
CA TYR A 79 -13.27 -12.19 9.44
C TYR A 79 -13.57 -10.90 8.66
N VAL A 80 -12.59 -9.99 8.59
CA VAL A 80 -12.73 -8.72 7.84
C VAL A 80 -12.32 -8.86 6.37
N GLY A 81 -11.84 -10.03 5.94
CA GLY A 81 -11.40 -10.28 4.56
C GLY A 81 -10.09 -9.57 4.17
N MET A 82 -9.27 -9.18 5.14
CA MET A 82 -8.00 -8.49 4.90
C MET A 82 -6.81 -9.44 4.75
N LYS A 83 -5.97 -9.20 3.74
CA LYS A 83 -4.74 -9.98 3.49
C LYS A 83 -3.47 -9.32 4.05
N HIS A 84 -3.47 -8.01 4.24
CA HIS A 84 -2.28 -7.24 4.62
C HIS A 84 -2.12 -7.10 6.15
N ARG A 85 -1.30 -7.98 6.74
CA ARG A 85 -1.04 -8.02 8.18
C ARG A 85 -0.51 -6.72 8.78
N THR A 86 0.44 -6.07 8.11
CA THR A 86 1.06 -4.83 8.60
C THR A 86 0.06 -3.67 8.61
N TYR A 87 -0.80 -3.60 7.60
CA TYR A 87 -1.86 -2.60 7.50
C TYR A 87 -2.88 -2.81 8.63
N PHE A 88 -3.41 -4.03 8.77
CA PHE A 88 -4.36 -4.39 9.81
C PHE A 88 -3.85 -4.01 11.21
N ARG A 89 -2.58 -4.32 11.50
CA ARG A 89 -2.00 -4.01 12.80
C ARG A 89 -1.89 -2.50 13.06
N LYS A 90 -1.49 -1.71 12.06
CA LYS A 90 -1.24 -0.27 12.22
C LYS A 90 -2.51 0.56 12.22
N ASN A 91 -3.46 0.23 11.36
CA ASN A 91 -4.62 1.08 11.09
C ASN A 91 -5.88 0.65 11.84
N ILE A 92 -5.96 -0.60 12.28
CA ILE A 92 -7.16 -1.14 12.95
C ILE A 92 -6.81 -1.58 14.36
N LEU A 93 -5.90 -2.55 14.50
CA LEU A 93 -5.59 -3.13 15.81
C LEU A 93 -4.97 -2.12 16.77
N LYS A 94 -3.98 -1.34 16.31
CA LYS A 94 -3.28 -0.37 17.17
C LYS A 94 -4.23 0.73 17.68
N PRO A 95 -5.07 1.39 16.84
CA PRO A 95 -6.07 2.34 17.34
C PRO A 95 -7.05 1.73 18.36
N LEU A 96 -7.47 0.48 18.19
CA LEU A 96 -8.36 -0.19 19.15
C LEU A 96 -7.68 -0.49 20.49
N LEU A 97 -6.38 -0.82 20.48
CA LEU A 97 -5.57 -0.97 21.68
C LEU A 97 -5.31 0.37 22.37
N ASP A 98 -5.01 1.42 21.59
CA ASP A 98 -4.74 2.78 22.09
C ASP A 98 -6.01 3.40 22.72
N LYS A 99 -7.19 3.07 22.19
CA LYS A 99 -8.51 3.43 22.77
C LYS A 99 -8.93 2.55 23.96
N GLU A 100 -8.08 1.62 24.39
CA GLU A 100 -8.36 0.62 25.43
C GLU A 100 -9.61 -0.26 25.19
N LEU A 101 -10.10 -0.36 23.95
CA LEU A 101 -11.26 -1.19 23.62
C LEU A 101 -10.87 -2.67 23.51
N LEU A 102 -9.62 -2.95 23.15
CA LEU A 102 -9.04 -4.28 23.10
C LEU A 102 -7.89 -4.43 24.10
N GLU A 103 -7.71 -5.64 24.61
CA GLU A 103 -6.61 -6.03 25.48
C GLU A 103 -5.84 -7.24 24.92
N PRO A 104 -4.49 -7.20 24.97
CA PRO A 104 -3.66 -8.36 24.69
C PRO A 104 -3.76 -9.40 25.81
N THR A 105 -3.90 -10.69 25.46
CA THR A 105 -3.90 -11.77 26.47
C THR A 105 -2.52 -12.02 27.07
N ILE A 106 -1.43 -11.75 26.32
CA ILE A 106 -0.06 -11.91 26.78
C ILE A 106 0.65 -10.55 26.68
N PRO A 107 0.60 -9.70 27.72
CA PRO A 107 1.19 -8.37 27.67
C PRO A 107 2.73 -8.40 27.63
N GLY A 108 3.37 -9.40 28.24
CA GLY A 108 4.84 -9.50 28.30
C GLY A 108 5.53 -9.86 26.98
N LYS A 109 4.79 -10.34 25.97
CA LYS A 109 5.34 -10.76 24.66
C LYS A 109 4.42 -10.33 23.51
N PRO A 110 4.43 -9.04 23.11
CA PRO A 110 3.52 -8.49 22.09
C PRO A 110 3.77 -9.02 20.66
N THR A 111 4.89 -9.72 20.44
CA THR A 111 5.26 -10.38 19.19
C THR A 111 5.03 -11.89 19.21
N SER A 112 4.47 -12.43 20.30
CA SER A 112 4.20 -13.86 20.43
C SER A 112 3.28 -14.34 19.30
N PRO A 113 3.56 -15.49 18.67
CA PRO A 113 2.66 -16.09 17.68
C PRO A 113 1.35 -16.56 18.31
N LYS A 114 1.35 -16.83 19.62
CA LYS A 114 0.16 -17.20 20.40
C LYS A 114 -0.59 -15.98 20.96
N GLN A 115 -0.26 -14.78 20.49
CA GLN A 115 -0.94 -13.56 20.92
C GLN A 115 -2.39 -13.58 20.50
N LYS A 116 -3.28 -13.36 21.48
CA LYS A 116 -4.72 -13.18 21.26
C LYS A 116 -5.15 -11.82 21.81
N TYR A 117 -6.27 -11.33 21.30
CA TYR A 117 -6.88 -10.06 21.67
C TYR A 117 -8.31 -10.31 22.12
N ARG A 118 -8.73 -9.61 23.17
CA ARG A 118 -10.09 -9.68 23.72
C ARG A 118 -10.64 -8.27 23.93
N THR A 119 -11.95 -8.11 23.85
CA THR A 119 -12.62 -6.84 24.11
C THR A 119 -12.60 -6.54 25.60
N LYS A 120 -12.12 -5.34 25.97
CA LYS A 120 -12.23 -4.81 27.33
C LYS A 120 -13.65 -4.25 27.47
N LYS A 121 -14.50 -4.93 28.24
CA LYS A 121 -15.80 -4.37 28.59
C LYS A 121 -15.56 -3.21 29.56
N HIS A 122 -15.76 -1.98 29.09
CA HIS A 122 -15.98 -0.87 30.01
C HIS A 122 -17.29 -1.15 30.76
N LYS A 123 -17.19 -1.19 32.09
CA LYS A 123 -18.31 -1.28 33.02
C LYS A 123 -18.78 0.13 33.36
#